data_AF-A0A2N5YLG6-F1
#
_entry.id   AF-A0A2N5YLG6-F1
#
_cell.length_a   1.000
_cell.length_b   1.000
_cell.length_c   1.000
_cell.angle_alpha   90.00
_cell.angle_beta   90.00
_cell.angle_gamma   90.00
#
_symmetry.space_group_name_H-M   'P 1'
#
loop_
_entity.id
_entity.type
_entity.pdbx_description
1 polymer ?
#
loop_
_entity_poly.entity_id
_entity_poly.type
_entity_poly.pdbx_seq_one_letter_code
_entity_poly.pdbx_strand_id
1 'polypeptide(L)'
;MPEEQKKIQFTNRSLCSGNVSNFFILPDGMATICEQLYWHPEFIIGDAKKQSIMEIWNSDKAMRLWNFTHKDVVNKESPCSDCEQIDECRRGLGVCWKIVLGAYGMDKYDYPVPDCPYAPPIKNNIYID
;
A
#
# COMPACT_ATOMS: atom_id res chain seq x y z
N MET A 1 -2.21 19.87 -13.27
CA MET A 1 -2.56 18.94 -14.35
C MET A 1 -4.08 18.90 -14.48
N PRO A 2 -4.66 18.96 -15.69
CA PRO A 2 -6.10 18.82 -15.90
C PRO A 2 -6.63 17.50 -15.32
N GLU A 3 -7.86 17.49 -14.80
CA GLU A 3 -8.46 16.33 -14.11
C GLU A 3 -8.52 15.07 -14.98
N GLU A 4 -8.83 15.24 -16.26
CA GLU A 4 -8.91 14.16 -17.24
C GLU A 4 -7.56 13.47 -17.48
N GLN A 5 -6.48 14.26 -17.54
CA GLN A 5 -5.13 13.73 -17.69
C GLN A 5 -4.67 12.96 -16.44
N LYS A 6 -5.09 13.41 -15.24
CA LYS A 6 -4.85 12.70 -13.97
C LYS A 6 -5.54 11.33 -13.94
N LYS A 7 -6.79 11.27 -14.40
CA LYS A 7 -7.54 10.00 -14.51
C LYS A 7 -6.84 9.02 -15.46
N ILE A 8 -6.43 9.48 -16.65
CA ILE A 8 -5.73 8.64 -17.62
C ILE A 8 -4.40 8.10 -17.05
N GLN A 9 -3.62 8.94 -16.38
CA GLN A 9 -2.37 8.51 -15.74
C GLN A 9 -2.64 7.45 -14.68
N PHE A 10 -3.60 7.70 -13.79
CA PHE A 10 -3.93 6.78 -12.70
C PHE A 10 -4.44 5.43 -13.20
N THR A 11 -5.24 5.40 -14.27
CA THR A 11 -5.74 4.13 -14.84
C THR A 11 -4.66 3.33 -15.53
N ASN A 12 -3.59 3.97 -16.01
CA ASN A 12 -2.46 3.33 -16.69
C ASN A 12 -1.25 3.10 -15.75
N ARG A 13 -1.42 3.25 -14.44
CA ARG A 13 -0.35 3.05 -13.46
C ARG A 13 0.14 1.60 -13.46
N SER A 14 1.38 1.39 -13.04
CA SER A 14 1.94 0.05 -12.88
C SER A 14 1.31 -0.70 -11.71
N LEU A 15 1.22 -2.03 -11.85
CA LEU A 15 0.84 -2.93 -10.76
C LEU A 15 1.88 -2.86 -9.63
N CYS A 16 1.42 -2.70 -8.39
CA CYS A 16 2.24 -2.94 -7.21
C CYS A 16 2.42 -4.45 -7.00
N SER A 17 3.66 -4.93 -6.98
CA SER A 17 3.96 -6.37 -6.85
C SER A 17 4.05 -6.85 -5.39
N GLY A 18 4.19 -5.92 -4.44
CA GLY A 18 4.36 -6.22 -3.03
C GLY A 18 3.10 -6.88 -2.45
N ASN A 19 3.29 -8.00 -1.73
CA ASN A 19 2.21 -8.85 -1.24
C ASN A 19 1.32 -9.49 -2.33
N VAL A 20 1.76 -9.46 -3.59
CA VAL A 20 1.04 -10.07 -4.73
C VAL A 20 1.85 -11.21 -5.32
N SER A 21 3.10 -10.92 -5.68
CA SER A 21 4.03 -11.91 -6.24
C SER A 21 5.31 -12.06 -5.44
N ASN A 22 5.53 -11.19 -4.45
CA ASN A 22 6.73 -11.20 -3.63
C ASN A 22 6.48 -10.59 -2.23
N PHE A 23 7.39 -10.94 -1.34
CA PHE A 23 7.66 -10.27 -0.08
C PHE A 23 9.17 -10.41 0.19
N PHE A 24 9.68 -9.67 1.18
CA PHE A 24 11.09 -9.61 1.50
C PHE A 24 11.32 -10.03 2.95
N ILE A 25 12.40 -10.77 3.20
CA ILE A 25 12.89 -11.06 4.55
C ILE A 25 14.02 -10.07 4.84
N LEU A 26 13.86 -9.28 5.90
CA LEU A 26 14.81 -8.30 6.39
C LEU A 26 15.97 -8.97 7.14
N PRO A 27 17.10 -8.27 7.36
CA PRO A 27 18.29 -8.87 7.99
C PRO A 27 18.08 -9.47 9.39
N ASP A 28 17.07 -9.02 10.11
CA ASP A 28 16.71 -9.52 11.44
C ASP A 28 15.70 -10.69 11.39
N GLY A 29 15.32 -11.14 10.21
CA GLY A 29 14.35 -12.22 9.97
C GLY A 29 12.91 -11.76 9.84
N MET A 30 12.60 -10.48 10.07
CA MET A 30 11.23 -9.97 9.90
C MET A 30 10.87 -9.94 8.41
N ALA A 31 9.63 -10.31 8.08
CA ALA A 31 9.14 -10.33 6.71
C ALA A 31 8.24 -9.11 6.43
N THR A 32 8.52 -8.38 5.35
CA THR A 32 7.77 -7.19 4.90
C THR A 32 7.32 -7.34 3.46
N ILE A 33 6.24 -6.68 3.06
CA ILE A 33 5.70 -6.84 1.69
C ILE A 33 6.50 -6.11 0.61
N CYS A 34 7.35 -5.16 0.98
CA CYS A 34 8.19 -4.39 0.06
C CYS A 34 9.44 -3.91 0.80
N GLU A 35 10.59 -4.02 0.14
CA GLU A 35 11.90 -3.62 0.65
C GLU A 35 11.98 -2.14 1.01
N GLN A 36 11.16 -1.28 0.36
CA GLN A 36 11.12 0.14 0.64
C GLN A 36 10.25 0.51 1.86
N LEU A 37 9.49 -0.44 2.40
CA LEU A 37 8.66 -0.25 3.60
C LEU A 37 9.38 -0.66 4.89
N TYR A 38 10.50 -1.39 4.78
CA TYR A 38 11.35 -1.81 5.89
C TYR A 38 10.54 -2.35 7.09
N TRP A 39 10.85 -1.90 8.31
CA TRP A 39 10.23 -2.30 9.59
C TRP A 39 8.91 -1.59 9.90
N HIS A 40 8.26 -0.97 8.91
CA HIS A 40 6.98 -0.32 9.16
C HIS A 40 5.95 -1.33 9.67
N PRO A 41 5.37 -1.13 10.86
CA PRO A 41 4.59 -2.15 11.55
C PRO A 41 3.44 -2.67 10.71
N GLU A 42 2.66 -1.80 10.02
CA GLU A 42 1.54 -2.24 9.18
C GLU A 42 1.91 -3.20 8.04
N PHE A 43 3.18 -3.25 7.64
CA PHE A 43 3.65 -4.03 6.48
C PHE A 43 4.49 -5.24 6.86
N ILE A 44 4.79 -5.43 8.15
CA ILE A 44 5.41 -6.65 8.64
C ILE A 44 4.37 -7.76 8.72
N ILE A 45 4.58 -8.81 7.93
CA ILE A 45 3.67 -9.95 7.75
C ILE A 45 4.14 -11.23 8.47
N GLY A 46 5.34 -11.25 9.05
CA GLY A 46 5.80 -12.40 9.83
C GLY A 46 7.26 -12.33 10.26
N ASP A 47 7.75 -13.42 10.84
CA ASP A 47 9.13 -13.60 11.32
C ASP A 47 9.67 -14.97 10.86
N ALA A 48 10.65 -14.96 9.95
CA ALA A 48 11.27 -16.15 9.37
C ALA A 48 12.10 -16.96 10.37
N LYS A 49 12.38 -16.42 11.57
CA LYS A 49 12.99 -17.19 12.67
C LYS A 49 11.98 -18.09 13.37
N LYS A 50 10.68 -17.88 13.14
CA LYS A 50 9.58 -18.54 13.86
C LYS A 50 8.62 -19.27 12.92
N GLN A 51 8.49 -18.80 11.68
CA GLN A 51 7.50 -19.24 10.71
C GLN A 51 8.19 -19.69 9.42
N SER A 52 7.62 -20.71 8.77
CA SER A 52 7.94 -21.06 7.39
C SER A 52 7.51 -19.96 6.42
N ILE A 53 8.09 -19.94 5.22
CA ILE A 53 7.72 -19.02 4.14
C ILE A 53 6.22 -19.08 3.84
N MET A 54 5.62 -20.28 3.83
CA MET A 54 4.20 -20.46 3.55
C MET A 54 3.30 -19.92 4.67
N GLU A 55 3.71 -20.03 5.93
CA GLU A 55 2.98 -19.44 7.05
C GLU A 55 3.05 -17.90 7.03
N ILE A 56 4.19 -17.34 6.62
CA ILE A 56 4.34 -15.88 6.45
C ILE A 56 3.45 -15.39 5.30
N TRP A 57 3.52 -16.06 4.15
CA TRP A 57 2.78 -15.68 2.93
C TRP A 57 1.26 -15.76 3.10
N ASN A 58 0.78 -16.73 3.89
CA ASN A 58 -0.65 -16.89 4.19
C ASN A 58 -1.05 -16.33 5.57
N SER A 59 -0.20 -15.49 6.17
CA SER A 59 -0.52 -14.88 7.46
C SER A 59 -1.79 -14.02 7.36
N ASP A 60 -2.51 -13.88 8.48
CA ASP A 60 -3.70 -13.02 8.55
C ASP A 60 -3.41 -11.60 8.05
N LYS A 61 -2.19 -11.11 8.29
CA LYS A 61 -1.77 -9.78 7.87
C LYS A 61 -1.51 -9.68 6.38
N ALA A 62 -0.84 -10.67 5.79
CA ALA A 62 -0.68 -10.75 4.33
C ALA A 62 -2.06 -10.83 3.65
N MET A 63 -2.95 -11.68 4.15
CA MET A 63 -4.32 -11.82 3.63
C MET A 63 -5.15 -10.54 3.78
N ARG A 64 -5.01 -9.82 4.90
CA ARG A 64 -5.67 -8.52 5.13
C ARG A 64 -5.16 -7.43 4.18
N LEU A 65 -3.85 -7.35 3.97
CA LEU A 65 -3.26 -6.36 3.05
C LEU A 65 -3.66 -6.63 1.60
N TRP A 66 -3.78 -7.90 1.19
CA TRP A 66 -4.30 -8.28 -0.12
C TRP A 66 -5.80 -7.97 -0.26
N ASN A 67 -6.60 -8.30 0.76
CA ASN A 67 -8.04 -8.03 0.79
C ASN A 67 -8.37 -6.70 1.47
N PHE A 68 -7.61 -5.64 1.17
CA PHE A 68 -7.81 -4.33 1.79
C PHE A 68 -9.16 -3.74 1.37
N THR A 69 -10.02 -3.43 2.34
CA THR A 69 -11.36 -2.87 2.13
C THR A 69 -11.59 -1.60 2.96
N HIS A 70 -12.78 -1.03 2.90
CA HIS A 70 -13.19 0.09 3.78
C HIS A 70 -12.98 -0.20 5.27
N LYS A 71 -13.11 -1.47 5.69
CA LYS A 71 -12.92 -1.86 7.10
C LYS A 71 -11.47 -1.67 7.56
N ASP A 72 -10.55 -1.57 6.62
CA ASP A 72 -9.11 -1.43 6.88
C ASP A 72 -8.64 0.02 6.86
N VAL A 73 -9.50 0.94 6.44
CA VAL A 73 -9.26 2.39 6.50
C VAL A 73 -9.53 2.85 7.93
N VAL A 74 -8.47 3.27 8.62
CA VAL A 74 -8.52 3.72 10.02
C VAL A 74 -8.59 5.24 10.13
N ASN A 75 -8.03 5.95 9.14
CA ASN A 75 -8.07 7.40 9.05
C ASN A 75 -9.38 7.84 8.38
N LYS A 76 -10.29 8.43 9.16
CA LYS A 76 -11.55 9.01 8.65
C LYS A 76 -11.34 10.15 7.64
N GLU A 77 -10.18 10.79 7.67
CA GLU A 77 -9.78 11.83 6.72
C GLU A 77 -9.23 11.26 5.41
N SER A 78 -9.02 9.94 5.33
CA SER A 78 -8.62 9.31 4.09
C SER A 78 -9.76 9.41 3.07
N PRO A 79 -9.51 9.89 1.85
CA PRO A 79 -10.47 9.79 0.74
C PRO A 79 -10.83 8.36 0.38
N CYS A 80 -10.10 7.36 0.88
CA CYS A 80 -10.49 5.96 0.70
C CYS A 80 -11.60 5.52 1.66
N SER A 81 -11.95 6.29 2.68
CA SER A 81 -12.95 5.89 3.69
C SER A 81 -14.35 5.72 3.11
N ASP A 82 -14.70 6.49 2.08
CA ASP A 82 -15.99 6.51 1.38
C ASP A 82 -15.87 6.22 -0.13
N CYS A 83 -14.69 5.81 -0.60
CA CYS A 83 -14.44 5.52 -2.01
C CYS A 83 -15.10 4.23 -2.48
N GLU A 84 -16.13 4.34 -3.32
CA GLU A 84 -16.86 3.19 -3.92
C GLU A 84 -15.98 2.24 -4.74
N GLN A 85 -14.79 2.70 -5.17
CA GLN A 85 -13.87 1.94 -6.01
C GLN A 85 -12.73 1.28 -5.22
N ILE A 86 -12.73 1.34 -3.88
CA ILE A 86 -11.58 0.88 -3.08
C ILE A 86 -11.23 -0.58 -3.35
N ASP A 87 -12.24 -1.44 -3.47
CA ASP A 87 -12.04 -2.88 -3.62
C ASP A 87 -11.34 -3.21 -4.94
N GLU A 88 -11.77 -2.59 -6.05
CA GLU A 88 -11.15 -2.74 -7.36
C GLU A 88 -9.77 -2.06 -7.40
N CYS A 89 -9.64 -0.88 -6.78
CA CYS A 89 -8.40 -0.13 -6.74
C CYS A 89 -7.28 -0.87 -6.00
N ARG A 90 -7.59 -1.42 -4.82
CA ARG A 90 -6.63 -2.09 -3.93
C ARG A 90 -6.29 -3.51 -4.42
N ARG A 91 -7.26 -4.27 -4.96
CA ARG A 91 -7.04 -5.64 -5.47
C ARG A 91 -6.62 -5.70 -6.94
N GLY A 92 -6.86 -4.65 -7.72
CA GLY A 92 -6.47 -4.55 -9.12
C GLY A 92 -4.98 -4.25 -9.26
N LEU A 93 -4.66 -3.04 -9.73
CA LEU A 93 -3.26 -2.59 -9.85
C LEU A 93 -2.61 -2.31 -8.48
N GLY A 94 -3.40 -2.29 -7.40
CA GLY A 94 -2.92 -1.99 -6.06
C GLY A 94 -2.45 -0.55 -5.88
N VAL A 95 -1.74 -0.33 -4.79
CA VAL A 95 -1.14 0.95 -4.43
C VAL A 95 0.32 0.78 -4.06
N CYS A 96 1.16 1.75 -4.44
CA CYS A 96 2.52 1.82 -3.93
C CYS A 96 2.50 2.51 -2.56
N TRP A 97 2.49 1.72 -1.47
CA TRP A 97 2.48 2.27 -0.12
C TRP A 97 3.70 3.14 0.19
N LYS A 98 4.89 2.89 -0.40
CA LYS A 98 6.07 3.76 -0.24
C LYS A 98 5.76 5.20 -0.64
N ILE A 99 5.09 5.39 -1.78
CA ILE A 99 4.75 6.72 -2.28
C ILE A 99 3.66 7.36 -1.41
N VAL A 100 2.67 6.57 -0.95
CA VAL A 100 1.63 7.06 -0.02
C VAL A 100 2.27 7.59 1.27
N LEU A 101 3.10 6.76 1.92
CA LEU A 101 3.78 7.13 3.16
C LEU A 101 4.71 8.34 2.96
N GLY A 102 5.46 8.35 1.85
CA GLY A 102 6.32 9.47 1.49
C GLY A 102 5.52 10.76 1.35
N ALA A 103 4.36 10.73 0.67
CA ALA A 103 3.58 11.91 0.35
C ALA A 103 2.84 12.50 1.56
N TYR A 104 2.33 11.64 2.45
CA TYR A 104 1.36 12.06 3.48
C TYR A 104 1.82 11.81 4.91
N GLY A 105 2.83 10.96 5.14
CA GLY A 105 3.32 10.59 6.46
C GLY A 105 3.18 9.09 6.75
N MET A 106 3.95 8.62 7.74
CA MET A 106 4.05 7.20 8.10
C MET A 106 2.73 6.62 8.64
N ASP A 107 1.85 7.45 9.20
CA ASP A 107 0.53 7.04 9.72
C ASP A 107 -0.58 7.01 8.66
N LYS A 108 -0.27 7.35 7.40
CA LYS A 108 -1.26 7.54 6.32
C LYS A 108 -1.26 6.40 5.29
N TYR A 109 -0.93 5.18 5.70
CA TYR A 109 -0.86 4.00 4.82
C TYR A 109 -2.18 3.65 4.10
N ASP A 110 -3.31 4.08 4.64
CA ASP A 110 -4.65 3.90 4.08
C ASP A 110 -5.10 5.07 3.18
N TYR A 111 -4.21 6.03 2.90
CA TYR A 111 -4.47 7.09 1.92
C TYR A 111 -4.35 6.56 0.49
N PRO A 112 -4.94 7.26 -0.49
CA PRO A 112 -4.72 6.97 -1.90
C PRO A 112 -3.28 7.34 -2.31
N VAL A 113 -2.77 6.75 -3.39
CA VAL A 113 -1.54 7.22 -4.05
C VAL A 113 -1.72 8.66 -4.57
N PRO A 114 -0.66 9.49 -4.64
CA PRO A 114 -0.76 10.91 -5.02
C PRO A 114 -1.34 11.21 -6.40
N ASP A 115 -1.17 10.29 -7.34
CA ASP A 115 -1.72 10.36 -8.69
C ASP A 115 -3.21 9.98 -8.75
N CYS A 116 -3.78 9.41 -7.68
CA CYS A 116 -5.22 9.16 -7.59
C CYS A 116 -6.03 10.46 -7.78
N PRO A 117 -7.09 10.48 -8.59
CA PRO A 117 -7.93 11.67 -8.79
C PRO A 117 -8.45 12.30 -7.50
N TYR A 118 -8.74 11.48 -6.50
CA TYR A 118 -9.27 11.88 -5.19
C TYR A 118 -8.20 12.13 -4.13
N ALA A 119 -6.91 12.06 -4.49
CA ALA A 119 -5.81 12.29 -3.56
C ALA A 119 -5.82 13.72 -3.00
N PRO A 120 -5.54 13.91 -1.69
CA PRO A 120 -5.35 15.24 -1.13
C PRO A 120 -4.02 15.84 -1.61
N PRO A 121 -3.77 17.13 -1.38
CA PRO A 121 -2.47 17.74 -1.68
C PRO A 121 -1.32 17.00 -1.01
N ILE A 122 -0.25 16.74 -1.76
CA ILE A 122 0.99 16.16 -1.25
C ILE A 122 1.57 17.08 -0.17
N LYS A 123 1.97 16.52 0.97
CA LYS A 123 2.52 17.29 2.11
C LYS A 123 4.04 17.34 2.13
N ASN A 124 4.71 16.33 1.57
CA ASN A 124 6.17 16.21 1.59
C ASN A 124 6.75 16.15 0.17
N ASN A 125 8.01 16.53 0.02
CA ASN A 125 8.73 16.27 -1.21
C ASN A 125 8.93 14.77 -1.38
N ILE A 126 8.38 14.21 -2.46
CA ILE A 126 8.53 12.81 -2.83
C ILE A 126 9.35 12.68 -4.10
N TYR A 127 10.20 11.67 -4.15
CA TYR A 127 10.82 11.20 -5.37
C TYR A 127 10.04 9.98 -5.86
N ILE A 128 9.47 10.11 -7.05
CA ILE A 128 8.84 9.02 -7.80
C ILE A 128 9.89 8.60 -8.81
N ASP A 129 10.44 7.40 -8.61
CA ASP A 129 11.44 6.79 -9.48
C ASP A 129 10.80 6.25 -10.76
#